data_AF-A0A2A3EGF4-F1
#
_entry.id   AF-A0A2A3EGF4-F1
#
_cell.length_a   1.000
_cell.length_b   1.000
_cell.length_c   1.000
_cell.angle_alpha   90.00
_cell.angle_beta   90.00
_cell.angle_gamma   90.00
#
_symmetry.space_group_name_H-M   'P 1'
#
loop_
_entity.id
_entity.type
_entity.pdbx_description
1 polymer ?
#
loop_
_entity_poly.entity_id
_entity_poly.type
_entity_poly.pdbx_seq_one_letter_code
_entity_poly.pdbx_strand_id
1 'polypeptide(L)'
;MKTIVVIFAFCICVNAMTIEELKTKLYDEQEACKAESGIDEQKADNVNSEVDFDVEDEKVQLYSKCLIRKFNSVSINNKVI
;
A
#
# COMPACT_ATOMS: atom_id res chain seq x y z
N MET A 1 -8.35 26.81 -19.22
CA MET A 1 -8.47 25.78 -20.28
C MET A 1 -7.41 24.71 -19.99
N LYS A 2 -7.66 23.42 -19.75
CA LYS A 2 -8.83 22.61 -19.35
C LYS A 2 -8.29 21.16 -19.34
N THR A 3 -7.57 20.73 -18.30
CA THR A 3 -7.13 19.33 -18.05
C THR A 3 -6.25 19.37 -16.79
N ILE A 4 -6.46 18.70 -15.66
CA ILE A 4 -7.27 17.54 -15.27
C ILE A 4 -7.66 17.77 -13.80
N VAL A 5 -8.91 18.21 -13.56
CA VAL A 5 -9.53 18.26 -12.22
C VAL A 5 -10.35 16.97 -12.08
N VAL A 6 -9.67 15.82 -12.04
CA VAL A 6 -10.34 14.51 -11.97
C VAL A 6 -9.69 13.62 -10.88
N ILE A 7 -9.17 14.22 -9.81
CA ILE A 7 -8.70 13.48 -8.61
C ILE A 7 -9.42 14.00 -7.35
N PHE A 8 -10.59 14.63 -7.49
CA PHE A 8 -11.36 15.09 -6.33
C PHE A 8 -12.62 14.25 -6.05
N ALA A 9 -13.00 13.32 -6.94
CA ALA A 9 -14.13 12.41 -6.70
C ALA A 9 -13.78 11.21 -5.81
N PHE A 10 -12.49 10.84 -5.71
CA PHE A 10 -12.03 9.77 -4.80
C PHE A 10 -11.78 10.26 -3.36
N CYS A 11 -11.81 11.58 -3.11
CA CYS A 11 -11.55 12.15 -1.78
C CYS A 11 -12.74 12.10 -0.82
N ILE A 12 -13.96 11.76 -1.27
CA ILE A 12 -15.15 11.87 -0.40
C ILE A 12 -15.20 10.76 0.67
N CYS A 13 -14.47 9.65 0.47
CA CYS A 13 -14.36 8.55 1.44
C CYS A 13 -13.07 8.58 2.28
N VAL A 14 -12.14 9.51 2.01
CA VAL A 14 -10.91 9.73 2.79
C VAL A 14 -11.12 10.79 3.89
N ASN A 15 -12.33 11.32 4.03
CA ASN A 15 -12.70 12.43 4.93
C ASN A 15 -12.61 12.15 6.44
N ALA A 16 -12.00 11.05 6.88
CA ALA A 16 -11.77 10.78 8.30
C ALA A 16 -10.28 10.66 8.66
N MET A 17 -9.37 10.67 7.67
CA MET A 17 -7.94 10.44 7.90
C MET A 17 -7.11 11.51 7.19
N THR A 18 -6.25 12.18 7.95
CA THR A 18 -5.28 13.14 7.42
C THR A 18 -4.22 12.43 6.58
N ILE A 19 -3.52 13.19 5.73
CA ILE A 19 -2.39 12.67 4.94
C ILE A 19 -1.31 12.07 5.85
N GLU A 20 -1.12 12.63 7.04
CA GLU A 20 -0.15 12.16 8.03
C GLU A 20 -0.57 10.82 8.63
N GLU A 21 -1.83 10.68 9.04
CA GLU A 21 -2.36 9.41 9.56
C GLU A 21 -2.34 8.30 8.50
N LEU A 22 -2.59 8.64 7.23
CA LEU A 22 -2.47 7.69 6.13
C LEU A 22 -1.02 7.21 5.97
N LYS A 23 -0.04 8.11 6.06
CA LYS A 23 1.39 7.76 6.00
C LYS A 23 1.78 6.87 7.17
N THR A 24 1.40 7.24 8.40
CA THR A 24 1.69 6.42 9.59
C THR A 24 1.12 5.02 9.44
N LYS A 25 -0.16 4.91 9.05
CA LYS A 25 -0.78 3.61 8.84
C LYS A 25 -0.12 2.81 7.72
N LEU A 26 0.33 3.46 6.65
CA LEU A 26 1.08 2.81 5.58
C LEU A 26 2.39 2.22 6.09
N TYR A 27 3.15 2.97 6.89
CA TYR A 27 4.38 2.49 7.53
C TYR A 27 4.12 1.32 8.48
N ASP A 28 3.08 1.41 9.32
CA ASP A 28 2.73 0.33 10.26
C ASP A 28 2.39 -0.98 9.54
N GLU A 29 1.65 -0.90 8.44
CA GLU A 29 1.31 -2.09 7.64
C GLU A 29 2.52 -2.62 6.86
N GLN A 30 3.44 -1.75 6.41
CA GLN A 30 4.72 -2.16 5.81
C GLN A 30 5.59 -2.91 6.83
N GLU A 31 5.75 -2.40 8.04
CA GLU A 31 6.47 -3.08 9.12
C GLU A 31 5.85 -4.43 9.47
N ALA A 32 4.52 -4.48 9.61
CA ALA A 32 3.82 -5.73 9.88
C ALA A 32 4.02 -6.76 8.76
N CYS A 33 3.93 -6.33 7.49
CA CYS A 33 4.15 -7.21 6.35
C CYS A 33 5.60 -7.64 6.18
N LYS A 34 6.57 -6.81 6.57
CA LYS A 34 7.99 -7.22 6.63
C LYS A 34 8.19 -8.35 7.65
N ALA A 35 7.60 -8.21 8.83
CA ALA A 35 7.64 -9.23 9.86
C ALA A 35 6.95 -10.55 9.45
N GLU A 36 5.81 -10.46 8.74
CA GLU A 36 5.06 -11.63 8.25
C GLU A 36 5.80 -12.37 7.13
N SER A 37 6.39 -11.64 6.18
CA SER A 37 7.06 -12.24 5.02
C SER A 37 8.51 -12.66 5.29
N GLY A 38 9.15 -12.06 6.30
CA GLY A 38 10.59 -12.24 6.56
C GLY A 38 11.47 -11.73 5.42
N ILE A 39 10.96 -10.79 4.62
CA ILE A 39 11.70 -10.10 3.56
C ILE A 39 12.84 -9.27 4.15
N ASP A 40 13.92 -9.14 3.39
CA ASP A 40 15.00 -8.22 3.74
C ASP A 40 14.60 -6.76 3.52
N GLU A 41 15.20 -5.84 4.29
CA GLU A 41 14.89 -4.41 4.24
C GLU A 41 15.13 -3.82 2.85
N GLN A 42 16.24 -4.17 2.19
CA GLN A 42 16.55 -3.67 0.84
C GLN A 42 15.52 -4.14 -0.18
N LYS A 43 15.06 -5.39 -0.08
CA LYS A 43 14.04 -5.93 -0.99
C LYS A 43 12.67 -5.32 -0.74
N ALA A 44 12.31 -5.06 0.52
CA ALA A 44 11.08 -4.36 0.85
C ALA A 44 11.07 -2.92 0.32
N ASP A 45 12.19 -2.20 0.47
CA ASP A 45 12.36 -0.84 -0.03
C ASP A 45 12.26 -0.78 -1.56
N ASN A 46 12.84 -1.77 -2.25
CA ASN A 46 12.73 -1.90 -3.69
C ASN A 46 11.29 -2.12 -4.16
N VAL A 47 10.51 -2.95 -3.46
CA VAL A 47 9.07 -3.15 -3.72
C VAL A 47 8.30 -1.84 -3.48
N ASN A 48 8.61 -1.12 -2.39
CA ASN A 48 7.93 0.12 -2.03
C ASN A 48 8.26 1.31 -2.96
N SER A 49 9.42 1.29 -3.62
CA SER A 49 9.93 2.37 -4.48
C SER A 49 9.74 2.13 -5.98
N GLU A 50 9.15 1.00 -6.37
CA GLU A 50 8.93 0.57 -7.77
C GLU A 50 10.23 0.51 -8.61
N VAL A 51 11.41 0.41 -7.97
CA VAL A 51 12.71 0.48 -8.65
C VAL A 51 13.01 -0.81 -9.42
N ASP A 52 12.93 -1.96 -8.73
CA ASP A 52 13.16 -3.29 -9.30
C ASP A 52 12.90 -4.36 -8.23
N PHE A 53 11.94 -5.27 -8.44
CA PHE A 53 11.72 -6.38 -7.51
C PHE A 53 11.53 -7.71 -8.24
N ASP A 54 12.18 -8.73 -7.70
CA ASP A 54 12.15 -10.09 -8.24
C ASP A 54 10.80 -10.74 -7.92
N VAL A 55 9.97 -10.90 -8.95
CA VAL A 55 8.66 -11.53 -8.85
C VAL A 55 8.73 -13.03 -8.61
N GLU A 56 9.89 -13.67 -8.80
CA GLU A 56 10.10 -15.10 -8.52
C GLU A 56 10.51 -15.34 -7.05
N ASP A 57 10.96 -14.29 -6.34
CA ASP A 57 11.32 -14.39 -4.94
C ASP A 57 10.08 -14.58 -4.05
N GLU A 58 10.03 -15.71 -3.35
CA GLU A 58 8.92 -16.10 -2.48
C GLU A 58 8.62 -15.05 -1.40
N LYS A 59 9.64 -14.42 -0.82
CA LYS A 59 9.46 -13.41 0.23
C LYS A 59 8.93 -12.11 -0.35
N VAL A 60 9.35 -11.74 -1.55
CA VAL A 60 8.80 -10.60 -2.29
C VAL A 60 7.32 -10.82 -2.62
N GLN A 61 6.95 -12.03 -3.06
CA GLN A 61 5.55 -12.38 -3.30
C GLN A 61 4.71 -12.35 -2.01
N LEU A 62 5.23 -12.92 -0.91
CA LEU A 62 4.55 -12.93 0.39
C LEU A 62 4.36 -11.51 0.94
N TYR A 63 5.40 -10.67 0.86
CA TYR A 63 5.35 -9.27 1.27
C TYR A 63 4.30 -8.49 0.46
N SER A 64 4.34 -8.61 -0.86
CA SER A 64 3.38 -7.95 -1.76
C SER A 64 1.94 -8.42 -1.51
N LYS A 65 1.75 -9.73 -1.31
CA LYS A 65 0.43 -10.30 -0.97
C LYS A 65 -0.07 -9.80 0.38
N CYS A 66 0.80 -9.66 1.37
CA CYS A 66 0.44 -9.08 2.66
C CYS A 66 -0.01 -7.63 2.50
N LEU A 67 0.77 -6.78 1.83
CA LEU A 67 0.40 -5.38 1.56
C LEU A 67 -0.96 -5.30 0.87
N ILE A 68 -1.14 -6.04 -0.23
CA ILE A 68 -2.41 -6.10 -0.96
C ILE A 68 -3.54 -6.55 -0.04
N ARG A 69 -3.34 -7.56 0.83
CA ARG A 69 -4.38 -8.00 1.78
C ARG A 69 -4.72 -6.93 2.81
N LYS A 70 -3.72 -6.22 3.36
CA LYS A 70 -3.92 -5.17 4.37
C LYS A 70 -4.64 -3.97 3.75
N PHE A 71 -4.22 -3.51 2.58
CA PHE A 71 -4.89 -2.43 1.85
C PHE A 71 -6.24 -2.85 1.25
N ASN A 72 -6.38 -4.10 0.78
CA ASN A 72 -7.68 -4.63 0.38
C ASN A 72 -8.60 -4.82 1.57
N SER A 73 -8.12 -5.09 2.78
CA SER A 73 -8.98 -5.13 3.97
C SER A 73 -9.49 -3.73 4.36
N VAL A 74 -8.72 -2.68 4.05
CA VAL A 74 -9.19 -1.28 4.10
C VAL A 74 -10.28 -1.04 3.03
N SER A 75 -10.18 -1.74 1.89
CA SER A 75 -11.16 -1.70 0.78
C SER A 75 -12.40 -2.59 0.99
N ILE A 76 -12.31 -3.73 1.68
CA ILE A 76 -13.43 -4.67 1.87
C ILE A 76 -14.41 -4.14 2.95
N ASN A 77 -13.97 -3.24 3.82
CA ASN A 77 -14.86 -2.45 4.66
C ASN A 77 -15.50 -1.25 3.95
N ASN A 78 -15.15 -0.98 2.68
CA ASN A 78 -15.78 0.04 1.86
C ASN A 78 -15.66 -0.31 0.36
N LYS A 79 -16.58 -1.17 -0.09
CA LYS A 79 -16.97 -1.48 -1.47
C LYS A 79 -16.25 -0.62 -2.53
N VAL A 80 -15.30 -1.23 -3.24
CA VAL A 80 -14.83 -0.70 -4.53
C VAL A 80 -15.98 -0.84 -5.51
N ILE A 81 -16.56 0.31 -5.86
CA ILE A 81 -17.34 0.50 -7.08
C ILE A 81 -16.34 0.83 -8.18
#